data_AF-A0A1G1Q7J1-F1
#
_entry.id   AF-A0A1G1Q7J1-F1
#
_cell.length_a   1.000
_cell.length_b   1.000
_cell.length_c   1.000
_cell.angle_alpha   90.00
_cell.angle_beta   90.00
_cell.angle_gamma   90.00
#
_symmetry.space_group_name_H-M   'P 1'
#
loop_
_entity.id
_entity.type
_entity.pdbx_description
1 polymer ?
#
loop_
_entity_poly.entity_id
_entity_poly.type
_entity_poly.pdbx_seq_one_letter_code
_entity_poly.pdbx_strand_id
1 'polypeptide(L)' 'MPKAFIMIDVAPGTERQVQEAVSKLAGVKMAYQVTGEHDIIAFVDAEPYEEFAVVLSTIRALTGVRDTDSHLVLQ' A
#
# COMPACT_ATOMS: atom_id res chain seq x y z
N MET A 1 -12.50 -4.33 11.63
CA MET A 1 -11.29 -4.77 10.90
C MET A 1 -11.31 -4.25 9.46
N PRO A 2 -10.86 -3.00 9.18
CA PRO A 2 -10.71 -2.54 7.81
C PRO A 2 -9.60 -3.31 7.11
N LYS A 3 -10.01 -4.13 6.16
CA LYS A 3 -9.13 -4.77 5.18
C LYS A 3 -9.22 -3.99 3.89
N ALA A 4 -8.11 -3.80 3.19
CA ALA A 4 -8.13 -3.12 1.90
C ALA A 4 -7.02 -3.64 0.97
N PHE A 5 -7.29 -3.55 -0.33
CA PHE A 5 -6.26 -3.58 -1.36
C PHE A 5 -5.87 -2.14 -1.68
N ILE A 6 -4.58 -1.83 -1.58
CA ILE A 6 -4.02 -0.53 -1.90
C ILE A 6 -3.22 -0.70 -3.18
N MET A 7 -3.72 -0.09 -4.25
CA MET A 7 -3.06 0.06 -5.52
C MET A 7 -2.12 1.25 -5.42
N ILE A 8 -0.85 1.09 -5.81
CA ILE A 8 0.18 2.11 -5.60
C ILE A 8 0.93 2.32 -6.90
N ASP A 9 0.93 3.57 -7.35
CA ASP A 9 1.71 4.04 -8.50
C ASP A 9 2.97 4.71 -8.00
N VAL A 10 4.10 4.42 -8.64
CA VAL A 10 5.39 4.93 -8.21
C VAL A 10 6.15 5.61 -9.33
N ALA A 11 7.22 6.31 -8.97
CA ALA A 11 8.16 6.87 -9.92
C ALA A 11 9.00 5.73 -10.55
N PRO A 12 9.30 5.79 -11.85
CA PRO A 12 10.11 4.78 -12.51
C PRO A 12 11.44 4.51 -11.79
N GLY A 13 11.75 3.24 -11.57
CA GLY A 13 12.98 2.81 -10.88
C GLY A 13 12.89 2.82 -9.35
N THR A 14 11.75 3.17 -8.76
CA THR A 14 11.53 3.16 -7.31
C THR A 14 10.67 1.97 -6.82
N GLU A 15 10.18 1.14 -7.74
CA GLU A 15 9.22 0.04 -7.49
C GLU A 15 9.71 -0.90 -6.41
N ARG A 16 10.98 -1.32 -6.51
CA ARG A 16 11.58 -2.22 -5.52
C ARG A 16 11.71 -1.57 -4.14
N GLN A 17 12.20 -0.34 -4.10
CA GLN A 17 12.41 0.38 -2.85
C GLN A 17 11.07 0.62 -2.13
N VAL A 18 10.04 1.06 -2.87
CA VAL A 18 8.71 1.32 -2.32
C VAL A 18 8.09 0.00 -1.86
N GLN A 19 8.13 -1.08 -2.65
CA GLN A 19 7.58 -2.38 -2.24
C GLN A 19 8.26 -2.92 -0.97
N GLU A 20 9.59 -2.80 -0.86
CA GLU A 20 10.33 -3.23 0.33
C GLU A 20 10.00 -2.35 1.55
N ALA A 21 9.69 -1.07 1.36
CA ALA A 21 9.26 -0.18 2.44
C ALA A 21 7.83 -0.50 2.90
N VAL A 22 6.90 -0.65 1.94
CA VAL A 22 5.49 -0.98 2.19
C VAL A 22 5.36 -2.32 2.91
N SER A 23 6.09 -3.35 2.48
CA SER A 23 6.05 -4.69 3.09
C SER A 23 6.51 -4.74 4.55
N LYS A 24 7.23 -3.72 5.03
CA LYS A 24 7.69 -3.62 6.43
C LYS A 24 6.72 -2.88 7.35
N LEU A 25 5.67 -2.26 6.81
CA LEU A 25 4.68 -1.52 7.61
C LEU A 25 3.80 -2.50 8.40
N ALA A 26 3.53 -2.14 9.66
CA ALA A 26 2.58 -2.89 10.48
C ALA A 26 1.19 -2.90 9.80
N GLY A 27 0.51 -4.05 9.83
CA GLY A 27 -0.79 -4.23 9.17
C GLY A 27 -0.73 -4.57 7.68
N VAL A 28 0.42 -4.42 7.00
CA VAL A 28 0.59 -4.92 5.63
C VAL A 28 0.84 -6.43 5.67
N LYS A 29 -0.07 -7.20 5.06
CA LYS A 29 0.03 -8.67 5.00
C LYS A 29 0.79 -9.14 3.77
N MET A 30 0.62 -8.42 2.66
CA MET A 30 1.25 -8.72 1.38
C MET A 30 1.51 -7.41 0.63
N ALA A 31 2.61 -7.34 -0.11
CA ALA A 31 2.88 -6.27 -1.06
C ALA A 31 3.71 -6.82 -2.22
N TYR A 32 3.20 -6.73 -3.44
CA TYR A 32 3.84 -7.27 -4.63
C TYR A 32 3.94 -6.21 -5.71
N GLN A 33 5.07 -6.19 -6.40
CA GLN A 33 5.14 -5.53 -7.70
C GLN A 33 4.32 -6.33 -8.69
N VAL A 34 3.53 -5.64 -9.50
CA VAL A 34 2.66 -6.26 -10.49
C VAL A 34 2.88 -5.62 -11.85
N THR A 35 2.44 -6.30 -12.90
CA THR A 35 2.25 -5.68 -14.20
C THR A 35 0.81 -5.17 -14.30
N GLY A 36 0.59 -4.07 -15.00
CA GLY A 36 -0.75 -3.54 -15.23
C GLY A 36 -0.79 -2.02 -15.14
N GLU A 37 -1.95 -1.50 -14.72
CA GLU A 37 -2.18 -0.07 -14.53
C GLU A 37 -1.42 0.50 -13.33
N HIS A 38 -1.17 -0.35 -12.32
CA HIS A 38 -0.45 0.01 -11.11
C HIS A 38 0.85 -0.78 -10.97
N ASP A 39 1.80 -0.22 -10.22
CA ASP A 39 3.12 -0.82 -10.06
C ASP A 39 3.16 -1.80 -8.87
N ILE A 40 2.42 -1.52 -7.80
CA ILE A 40 2.40 -2.32 -6.58
C ILE A 40 0.95 -2.51 -6.09
N ILE A 41 0.64 -3.74 -5.64
CA ILE A 41 -0.59 -4.04 -4.90
C ILE A 41 -0.22 -4.47 -3.49
N ALA A 42 -0.77 -3.79 -2.49
CA ALA A 42 -0.63 -4.16 -1.08
C ALA A 42 -1.98 -4.60 -0.49
N PHE A 43 -1.97 -5.69 0.27
CA PHE A 43 -3.11 -6.08 1.10
C PHE A 43 -2.84 -5.66 2.54
N VAL A 44 -3.72 -4.81 3.07
CA VAL A 44 -3.65 -4.25 4.42
C VAL A 44 -4.77 -4.82 5.27
N ASP A 45 -4.43 -5.28 6.46
CA ASP A 45 -5.36 -5.72 7.50
C ASP A 45 -4.85 -5.13 8.83
N ALA A 46 -5.40 -3.97 9.18
CA ALA A 46 -5.02 -3.15 10.32
C ALA A 46 -6.27 -2.75 11.11
N GLU A 47 -6.20 -2.77 12.44
CA GLU A 47 -7.32 -2.43 13.30
C GLU A 47 -6.79 -1.75 14.57
N PRO A 48 -7.38 -0.64 15.04
CA PRO A 48 -8.61 0.01 14.58
C PRO A 48 -8.45 0.84 13.29
N TYR A 49 -9.50 1.52 12.83
CA TYR A 49 -9.47 2.30 11.59
C TYR A 49 -8.37 3.37 11.58
N GLU A 50 -8.02 3.89 12.76
CA GLU A 50 -6.92 4.81 12.97
C GLU A 50 -5.59 4.20 12.55
N GLU A 51 -5.33 2.92 12.84
CA GLU A 51 -4.12 2.22 12.38
C GLU A 51 -4.10 2.10 10.85
N PHE A 52 -5.24 1.77 10.24
CA PHE A 52 -5.36 1.73 8.78
C PHE A 52 -5.07 3.09 8.13
N ALA A 53 -5.63 4.17 8.69
CA ALA A 53 -5.38 5.53 8.22
C ALA A 53 -3.89 5.91 8.34
N VAL A 54 -3.23 5.50 9.44
CA VAL A 54 -1.78 5.69 9.61
C VAL A 54 -1.00 4.92 8.54
N VAL A 55 -1.33 3.64 8.29
CA VAL A 55 -0.67 2.84 7.24
C VAL A 55 -0.82 3.51 5.87
N LEU A 56 -2.04 3.88 5.48
CA LEU A 56 -2.29 4.54 4.20
C LEU A 56 -1.55 5.88 4.08
N SER A 57 -1.55 6.70 5.13
CA SER A 57 -0.81 7.96 5.14
C SER A 57 0.70 7.75 5.03
N THR A 58 1.22 6.68 5.66
CA THR A 58 2.64 6.33 5.59
C THR A 58 3.02 5.88 4.19
N ILE A 59 2.21 5.04 3.54
CA ILE A 59 2.42 4.64 2.14
C ILE A 59 2.49 5.87 1.23
N ARG A 60 1.50 6.78 1.34
CA ARG A 60 1.44 8.02 0.53
C ARG A 60 2.63 8.96 0.75
N ALA A 61 3.28 8.90 1.92
CA ALA A 61 4.43 9.72 2.25
C ALA A 61 5.78 9.12 1.82
N LEU A 62 5.81 7.86 1.35
CA LEU A 62 7.05 7.23 0.90
C LEU A 62 7.60 7.93 -0.35
N THR A 63 8.88 8.29 -0.31
CA THR A 63 9.59 8.79 -1.48
C THR A 63 9.48 7.80 -2.63
N GLY A 64 8.98 8.27 -3.78
CA GLY A 64 8.74 7.46 -4.96
C GLY A 64 7.27 7.15 -5.19
N VAL A 65 6.40 7.19 -4.18
CA VAL A 65 4.95 7.04 -4.38
C VAL A 65 4.38 8.29 -5.06
N ARG A 66 3.61 8.07 -6.13
CA ARG A 66 2.96 9.12 -6.92
C ARG A 66 1.47 9.21 -6.64
N ASP A 67 0.81 8.06 -6.56
CA ASP A 67 -0.62 7.99 -6.27
C ASP A 67 -0.97 6.67 -5.58
N THR A 68 -2.16 6.63 -4.97
CA THR A 68 -2.72 5.43 -4.38
C THR A 68 -4.23 5.37 -4.62
N ASP A 69 -4.73 4.22 -5.06
CA ASP A 69 -6.16 3.88 -5.05
C ASP A 69 -6.44 2.82 -3.99
N SER A 70 -7.46 3.03 -3.15
CA SER A 70 -7.70 2.25 -1.93
C SER A 70 -9.06 1.57 -1.97
N HIS A 71 -9.07 0.24 -2.07
CA HIS A 71 -10.28 -0.57 -2.20
C HIS A 71 -10.57 -1.29 -0.89
N LEU A 72 -11.50 -0.73 -0.10
CA LEU A 72 -11.96 -1.33 1.14
C LEU A 72 -12.72 -2.64 0.88
N VAL A 73 -12.38 -3.67 1.64
CA VAL A 73 -13.05 -4.96 1.65
C VAL A 73 -14.32 -4.86 2.49
N LEU A 74 -15.45 -5.26 1.92
CA LEU A 74 -16.77 -5.16 2.56
C LEU A 74 -17.20 -6.43 3.31
N GLN A 75 -16.51 -7.56 3.11
CA GLN A 75 -16.89 -8.89 3.62
C GLN A 75 -15.72 -9.65 4.24
#